data_AF-A0A3B4B604-F1
#
_entry.id   AF-A0A3B4B604-F1
#
_cell.length_a   1.000
_cell.length_b   1.000
_cell.length_c   1.000
_cell.angle_alpha   90.00
_cell.angle_beta   90.00
_cell.angle_gamma   90.00
#
_symmetry.space_group_name_H-M   'P 1'
#
loop_
_entity.id
_entity.type
_entity.pdbx_description
1 polymer ?
#
loop_
_entity_poly.entity_id
_entity_poly.type
_entity_poly.pdbx_seq_one_letter_code
_entity_poly.pdbx_strand_id
1 'polypeptide(L)'
;MFPEALRVRLSNREYTNWIKAGQCLCFLAQGLQSFIDCQMRDFHAHLLNQNTLLRRPLGGEKSCRFCSEWQRTIHGHHRQPQNTINWNNCLPVSWRTDHWEVAKAFMPRGQEKVRGADQSDASALLNLISSCDWFHLVDPKPVREVIRYRNELMHSSDFHVSDSWMKHYNSALRNFILQLRDVAPMATAEEQINQVPLFISTASS
;
A
#
# COMPACT_ATOMS: atom_id res chain seq x y z
N MET A 1 18.58 -19.59 -26.19
CA MET A 1 19.57 -18.50 -26.41
C MET A 1 18.84 -17.18 -26.18
N PHE A 2 19.26 -16.35 -25.22
CA PHE A 2 18.61 -15.05 -24.99
C PHE A 2 18.97 -14.07 -26.11
N PRO A 3 18.03 -13.24 -26.60
CA PRO A 3 18.33 -12.20 -27.57
C PRO A 3 19.41 -11.24 -27.04
N GLU A 4 20.35 -10.83 -27.89
CA GLU A 4 21.49 -9.99 -27.50
C GLU A 4 21.06 -8.67 -26.83
N ALA A 5 19.99 -8.05 -27.34
CA ALA A 5 19.39 -6.85 -26.76
C ALA A 5 18.93 -7.05 -25.29
N LEU A 6 18.45 -8.25 -24.94
CA LEU A 6 18.07 -8.56 -23.57
C LEU A 6 19.30 -8.74 -22.66
N ARG A 7 20.39 -9.30 -23.19
CA ARG A 7 21.65 -9.48 -22.45
C ARG A 7 22.27 -8.13 -22.11
N VAL A 8 22.30 -7.20 -23.07
CA VAL A 8 22.78 -5.82 -22.88
C VAL A 8 21.93 -5.07 -21.84
N ARG A 9 20.62 -5.28 -21.84
CA ARG A 9 19.74 -4.62 -20.86
C ARG A 9 19.94 -5.20 -19.45
N LEU A 10 20.08 -6.51 -19.32
CA LEU A 10 20.30 -7.18 -18.03
C LEU A 10 21.72 -6.95 -17.46
N SER A 11 22.68 -6.52 -18.28
CA SER A 11 23.99 -6.07 -17.79
C SER A 11 24.01 -4.59 -17.39
N ASN A 12 22.95 -3.82 -17.71
CA ASN A 12 22.82 -2.44 -17.26
C ASN A 12 22.44 -2.40 -15.77
N ARG A 13 23.36 -1.87 -14.96
CA ARG A 13 23.23 -1.80 -13.50
C ARG A 13 22.01 -1.01 -13.03
N GLU A 14 21.71 0.14 -13.63
CA GLU A 14 20.59 0.98 -13.22
C GLU A 14 19.24 0.35 -13.59
N TYR A 15 19.19 -0.38 -14.71
CA TYR A 15 18.02 -1.20 -15.05
C TYR A 15 17.84 -2.37 -14.08
N THR A 16 18.92 -3.06 -13.73
CA THR A 16 18.87 -4.11 -12.70
C THR A 16 18.42 -3.55 -11.35
N ASN A 17 18.86 -2.35 -10.98
CA ASN A 17 18.41 -1.67 -9.77
C ASN A 17 16.91 -1.38 -9.80
N TRP A 18 16.38 -0.94 -10.94
CA TRP A 18 14.95 -0.70 -11.12
C TRP A 18 14.13 -1.98 -10.91
N ILE A 19 14.58 -3.11 -11.47
CA ILE A 19 13.96 -4.43 -11.24
C ILE A 19 13.98 -4.80 -9.75
N LYS A 20 15.15 -4.67 -9.11
CA LYS A 20 15.31 -4.99 -7.67
C LYS A 20 14.39 -4.16 -6.80
N ALA A 21 14.29 -2.85 -7.08
CA ALA A 21 13.41 -1.97 -6.34
C ALA A 21 11.93 -2.38 -6.46
N GLY A 22 11.50 -2.72 -7.67
CA GLY A 22 10.16 -3.25 -7.93
C GLY A 22 9.90 -4.57 -7.21
N GLN A 23 10.88 -5.47 -7.19
CA GLN A 23 10.79 -6.73 -6.45
C GLN A 23 10.64 -6.51 -4.93
N CYS A 24 11.37 -5.55 -4.35
CA CYS A 24 11.21 -5.20 -2.94
C CYS A 24 9.79 -4.68 -2.63
N LEU A 25 9.16 -3.94 -3.55
CA LEU A 25 7.76 -3.52 -3.38
C LEU A 25 6.79 -4.71 -3.41
N CYS A 26 7.05 -5.72 -4.23
CA CYS A 26 6.25 -6.94 -4.26
C CYS A 26 6.33 -7.69 -2.94
N PHE A 27 7.54 -7.89 -2.39
CA PHE A 27 7.71 -8.51 -1.08
C PHE A 27 7.07 -7.69 0.04
N LEU A 28 7.22 -6.36 -0.01
CA LEU A 28 6.56 -5.47 0.95
C LEU A 28 5.03 -5.61 0.89
N ALA A 29 4.45 -5.59 -0.32
CA ALA A 29 3.02 -5.76 -0.49
C ALA A 29 2.56 -7.08 0.10
N GLN A 30 3.21 -8.20 -0.24
CA GLN A 30 2.88 -9.53 0.28
C GLN A 30 2.91 -9.58 1.82
N GLY A 31 3.93 -9.00 2.45
CA GLY A 31 4.03 -8.93 3.92
C GLY A 31 2.90 -8.11 4.56
N LEU A 32 2.42 -7.07 3.88
CA LEU A 32 1.36 -6.19 4.38
C LEU A 32 -0.05 -6.79 4.26
N GLN A 33 -0.28 -7.70 3.33
CA GLN A 33 -1.63 -8.16 2.94
C GLN A 33 -2.46 -8.66 4.12
N SER A 34 -1.96 -9.66 4.85
CA SER A 34 -2.69 -10.26 5.97
C SER A 34 -2.82 -9.32 7.17
N PHE A 35 -1.81 -8.49 7.41
CA PHE A 35 -1.87 -7.48 8.46
C PHE A 35 -2.97 -6.46 8.19
N ILE A 36 -2.99 -5.89 6.98
CA ILE A 36 -4.00 -4.90 6.60
C ILE A 36 -5.40 -5.52 6.55
N ASP A 37 -5.56 -6.74 6.01
CA ASP A 37 -6.87 -7.40 5.99
C ASP A 37 -7.42 -7.57 7.42
N CYS A 38 -6.58 -8.04 8.36
CA CYS A 38 -6.94 -8.19 9.76
C CYS A 38 -7.32 -6.83 10.39
N GLN A 39 -6.47 -5.81 10.23
CA GLN A 39 -6.72 -4.47 10.77
C GLN A 39 -8.02 -3.86 10.20
N MET A 40 -8.30 -4.07 8.92
CA MET A 40 -9.51 -3.54 8.30
C MET A 40 -10.77 -4.27 8.75
N ARG A 41 -10.72 -5.57 9.05
CA ARG A 41 -11.83 -6.30 9.68
C ARG A 41 -12.12 -5.75 11.08
N ASP A 42 -11.09 -5.54 11.89
CA ASP A 42 -11.24 -5.00 13.24
C ASP A 42 -11.79 -3.58 13.21
N PHE A 43 -11.27 -2.74 12.32
CA PHE A 43 -11.77 -1.38 12.11
C PHE A 43 -13.24 -1.39 11.69
N HIS A 44 -13.61 -2.22 10.72
CA HIS A 44 -14.98 -2.32 10.24
C HIS A 44 -15.95 -2.75 11.34
N ALA A 45 -15.58 -3.78 12.12
CA ALA A 45 -16.34 -4.21 13.27
C ALA A 45 -16.46 -3.10 14.33
N HIS A 46 -15.39 -2.35 14.57
CA HIS A 46 -15.37 -1.19 15.46
C HIS A 46 -16.37 -0.11 15.02
N LEU A 47 -16.37 0.28 13.74
CA LEU A 47 -17.31 1.26 13.19
C LEU A 47 -18.77 0.80 13.40
N LEU A 48 -19.06 -0.46 13.07
CA LEU A 48 -20.40 -1.02 13.25
C LEU A 48 -20.81 -1.08 14.72
N ASN A 49 -19.88 -1.26 15.65
CA ASN A 49 -20.14 -1.30 17.09
C ASN A 49 -20.39 0.08 17.68
N GLN A 50 -19.68 1.11 17.19
CA GLN A 50 -19.84 2.47 17.69
C GLN A 50 -21.08 3.18 17.14
N ASN A 51 -21.53 2.82 15.94
CA ASN A 51 -22.62 3.51 15.28
C ASN A 51 -23.68 2.54 14.75
N THR A 52 -24.79 2.46 15.50
CA THR A 52 -25.92 1.56 15.15
C THR A 52 -26.61 1.94 13.85
N LEU A 53 -26.46 3.17 13.35
CA LEU A 53 -27.00 3.59 12.04
C LEU A 53 -26.28 2.89 10.88
N LEU A 54 -24.99 2.60 11.03
CA LEU A 54 -24.18 1.91 10.01
C LEU A 54 -24.60 0.45 9.81
N ARG A 55 -25.28 -0.13 10.79
CA ARG A 55 -25.85 -1.48 10.73
C ARG A 55 -27.13 -1.55 9.90
N ARG A 56 -27.70 -0.42 9.46
CA ARG A 56 -28.91 -0.46 8.64
C ARG A 56 -28.58 -0.81 7.19
N PRO A 57 -29.47 -1.55 6.49
CA PRO A 57 -29.31 -1.79 5.06
C PRO A 57 -29.21 -0.47 4.29
N LEU A 58 -28.30 -0.43 3.32
CA LEU A 58 -28.15 0.71 2.42
C LEU A 58 -29.00 0.47 1.17
N GLY A 59 -29.86 1.44 0.85
CA GLY A 59 -30.53 1.48 -0.45
C GLY A 59 -29.54 1.99 -1.50
N GLY A 60 -29.56 1.43 -2.70
CA GLY A 60 -28.58 1.73 -3.77
C GLY A 60 -28.59 3.16 -4.33
N GLU A 61 -29.35 4.09 -3.75
CA GLU A 61 -29.40 5.48 -4.19
C GLU A 61 -28.31 6.35 -3.55
N LYS A 62 -27.68 7.21 -4.36
CA LYS A 62 -26.59 8.11 -3.97
C LYS A 62 -26.99 9.17 -2.92
N SER A 63 -28.29 9.41 -2.74
CA SER A 63 -28.88 10.36 -1.77
C SER A 63 -29.35 9.71 -0.47
N CYS A 64 -29.00 8.44 -0.22
CA CYS A 64 -29.41 7.75 0.99
C CYS A 64 -28.76 8.38 2.24
N ARG A 65 -29.60 8.75 3.23
CA ARG A 65 -29.15 9.27 4.54
C ARG A 65 -28.09 8.39 5.20
N PHE A 66 -28.20 7.08 5.06
CA PHE A 66 -27.24 6.12 5.62
C PHE A 66 -25.93 6.08 4.83
N CYS A 67 -25.95 6.32 3.52
CA CYS A 67 -24.73 6.51 2.73
C CYS A 67 -23.98 7.77 3.18
N SER A 68 -24.69 8.86 3.48
CA SER A 68 -24.06 10.07 4.04
C SER A 68 -23.43 9.83 5.42
N GLU A 69 -24.06 8.98 6.24
CA GLU A 69 -23.54 8.58 7.55
C GLU A 69 -22.23 7.77 7.43
N TRP A 70 -22.20 6.81 6.51
CA TRP A 70 -20.97 6.08 6.17
C TRP A 70 -19.89 7.02 5.65
N GLN A 71 -20.21 7.88 4.67
CA GLN A 71 -19.26 8.82 4.09
C GLN A 71 -18.65 9.72 5.17
N ARG A 72 -19.48 10.28 6.06
CA ARG A 72 -19.02 11.11 7.17
C ARG A 72 -18.12 10.33 8.12
N THR A 73 -18.50 9.10 8.47
CA THR A 73 -17.70 8.25 9.35
C THR A 73 -16.34 7.93 8.73
N ILE A 74 -16.33 7.46 7.48
CA ILE A 74 -15.10 7.15 6.72
C ILE A 74 -14.22 8.40 6.60
N HIS A 75 -14.81 9.54 6.26
CA HIS A 75 -14.10 10.80 6.16
C HIS A 75 -13.52 11.26 7.50
N GLY A 76 -14.22 11.02 8.62
CA GLY A 76 -13.74 11.32 9.96
C GLY A 76 -12.46 10.57 10.34
N HIS A 77 -12.24 9.39 9.75
CA HIS A 77 -11.05 8.57 9.96
C HIS A 77 -9.91 8.87 8.97
N HIS A 78 -10.03 9.91 8.16
CA HIS A 78 -8.98 10.31 7.23
C HIS A 78 -7.98 11.25 7.94
N ARG A 79 -6.69 10.88 7.97
CA ARG A 79 -5.62 11.72 8.54
C ARG A 79 -5.43 13.04 7.81
N GLN A 80 -5.91 13.13 6.57
CA GLN A 80 -5.88 14.32 5.73
C GLN A 80 -7.31 14.65 5.29
N PRO A 81 -8.11 15.34 6.12
CA PRO A 81 -9.53 15.61 5.83
C PRO A 81 -9.75 16.50 4.61
N GLN A 82 -8.72 17.21 4.14
CA GLN A 82 -8.79 18.08 2.97
C GLN A 82 -8.64 17.32 1.65
N ASN A 83 -8.19 16.06 1.69
CA ASN A 83 -8.02 15.26 0.47
C ASN A 83 -9.36 14.71 0.01
N THR A 84 -9.59 14.78 -1.30
CA THR A 84 -10.78 14.19 -1.90
C THR A 84 -10.72 12.66 -1.82
N ILE A 85 -11.74 12.07 -1.19
CA ILE A 85 -11.92 10.61 -1.16
C ILE A 85 -12.36 10.12 -2.55
N ASN A 86 -11.73 9.05 -3.02
CA ASN A 86 -12.05 8.42 -4.30
C ASN A 86 -13.27 7.50 -4.17
N TRP A 87 -14.46 8.07 -3.95
CA TRP A 87 -15.69 7.30 -3.73
C TRP A 87 -16.02 6.30 -4.84
N ASN A 88 -15.57 6.54 -6.07
CA ASN A 88 -15.74 5.62 -7.20
C ASN A 88 -14.98 4.28 -7.03
N ASN A 89 -14.04 4.19 -6.08
CA ASN A 89 -13.43 2.91 -5.73
C ASN A 89 -14.40 1.99 -4.96
N CYS A 90 -15.43 2.56 -4.34
CA CYS A 90 -16.28 1.87 -3.36
C CYS A 90 -17.64 1.52 -3.94
N LEU A 91 -18.23 0.43 -3.44
CA LEU A 91 -19.64 0.09 -3.58
C LEU A 91 -20.36 0.37 -2.26
N PRO A 92 -21.09 1.51 -2.15
CA PRO A 92 -21.74 1.90 -0.90
C PRO A 92 -22.62 0.80 -0.31
N VAL A 93 -23.38 0.08 -1.15
CA VAL A 93 -24.27 -1.01 -0.73
C VAL A 93 -23.57 -2.11 0.07
N SER A 94 -22.26 -2.26 -0.10
CA SER A 94 -21.45 -3.30 0.53
C SER A 94 -20.70 -2.81 1.77
N TRP A 95 -20.67 -1.51 2.08
CA TRP A 95 -19.93 -0.97 3.25
C TRP A 95 -20.36 -1.59 4.58
N ARG A 96 -21.61 -2.04 4.70
CA ARG A 96 -22.09 -2.71 5.91
C ARG A 96 -21.48 -4.10 6.10
N THR A 97 -21.19 -4.82 5.02
CA THR A 97 -20.88 -6.26 5.07
C THR A 97 -19.47 -6.60 4.62
N ASP A 98 -18.80 -5.68 3.93
CA ASP A 98 -17.48 -5.87 3.35
C ASP A 98 -16.53 -4.80 3.87
N HIS A 99 -15.58 -5.22 4.70
CA HIS A 99 -14.55 -4.34 5.26
C HIS A 99 -13.64 -3.76 4.18
N TRP A 100 -13.48 -4.46 3.06
CA TRP A 100 -12.61 -4.01 1.98
C TRP A 100 -13.21 -2.85 1.18
N GLU A 101 -14.55 -2.79 1.08
CA GLU A 101 -15.24 -1.65 0.46
C GLU A 101 -15.06 -0.36 1.26
N VAL A 102 -14.83 -0.46 2.57
CA VAL A 102 -14.43 0.67 3.42
C VAL A 102 -12.94 0.98 3.24
N ALA A 103 -12.08 -0.04 3.16
CA ALA A 103 -10.63 0.10 2.92
C ALA A 103 -10.34 0.94 1.67
N LYS A 104 -11.05 0.68 0.57
CA LYS A 104 -10.87 1.32 -0.73
C LYS A 104 -11.08 2.85 -0.74
N ALA A 105 -11.77 3.39 0.26
CA ALA A 105 -11.94 4.84 0.41
C ALA A 105 -10.62 5.56 0.78
N PHE A 106 -9.68 4.84 1.40
CA PHE A 106 -8.37 5.35 1.81
C PHE A 106 -7.27 5.09 0.77
N MET A 107 -7.65 4.55 -0.39
CA MET A 107 -6.74 4.13 -1.46
C MET A 107 -6.72 5.13 -2.63
N PRO A 108 -5.66 5.12 -3.47
CA PRO A 108 -5.62 5.92 -4.69
C PRO A 108 -6.72 5.49 -5.67
N ARG A 109 -6.91 6.24 -6.76
CA ARG A 109 -7.89 5.89 -7.80
C ARG A 109 -7.59 4.53 -8.44
N GLY A 110 -8.62 3.89 -8.98
CA GLY A 110 -8.49 2.67 -9.78
C GLY A 110 -8.69 1.37 -9.01
N GLN A 111 -9.21 1.43 -7.78
CA GLN A 111 -9.38 0.24 -6.93
C GLN A 111 -10.80 -0.36 -7.01
N GLU A 112 -11.66 0.12 -7.91
CA GLU A 112 -13.06 -0.31 -8.04
C GLU A 112 -13.22 -1.84 -8.08
N LYS A 113 -12.37 -2.53 -8.85
CA LYS A 113 -12.45 -3.98 -9.07
C LYS A 113 -11.70 -4.83 -8.04
N VAL A 114 -10.95 -4.20 -7.14
CA VAL A 114 -10.13 -4.89 -6.14
C VAL A 114 -11.01 -5.36 -4.99
N ARG A 115 -10.92 -6.65 -4.65
CA ARG A 115 -11.82 -7.30 -3.66
C ARG A 115 -11.15 -7.64 -2.33
N GLY A 116 -9.83 -7.48 -2.23
CA GLY A 116 -9.09 -7.85 -1.04
C GLY A 116 -7.66 -7.33 -1.04
N ALA A 117 -7.00 -7.48 0.10
CA ALA A 117 -5.61 -7.09 0.28
C ALA A 117 -4.68 -7.86 -0.67
N ASP A 118 -4.96 -9.15 -0.87
CA ASP A 118 -4.25 -10.07 -1.76
C ASP A 118 -4.19 -9.60 -3.22
N GLN A 119 -5.19 -8.84 -3.66
CA GLN A 119 -5.29 -8.27 -5.01
C GLN A 119 -4.75 -6.83 -5.11
N SER A 120 -4.28 -6.27 -3.99
CA SER A 120 -3.78 -4.91 -3.91
C SER A 120 -2.28 -4.85 -4.08
N ASP A 121 -1.81 -3.84 -4.79
CA ASP A 121 -0.40 -3.57 -4.94
C ASP A 121 0.15 -2.75 -3.75
N ALA A 122 1.48 -2.58 -3.70
CA ALA A 122 2.13 -1.77 -2.66
C ALA A 122 1.57 -0.34 -2.61
N SER A 123 1.20 0.22 -3.76
CA SER A 123 0.57 1.54 -3.88
C SER A 123 -0.68 1.65 -3.01
N ALA A 124 -1.63 0.75 -3.23
CA ALA A 124 -2.92 0.78 -2.55
C ALA A 124 -2.76 0.56 -1.05
N LEU A 125 -1.97 -0.45 -0.66
CA LEU A 125 -1.75 -0.82 0.73
C LEU A 125 -1.04 0.28 1.54
N LEU A 126 0.02 0.88 0.99
CA LEU A 126 0.74 1.97 1.67
C LEU A 126 -0.11 3.23 1.80
N ASN A 127 -0.87 3.59 0.76
CA ASN A 127 -1.75 4.75 0.81
C ASN A 127 -2.86 4.58 1.85
N LEU A 128 -3.41 3.36 1.97
CA LEU A 128 -4.39 3.04 3.00
C LEU A 128 -3.83 3.28 4.41
N ILE A 129 -2.64 2.75 4.71
CA ILE A 129 -1.97 2.96 6.02
C ILE A 129 -1.72 4.45 6.27
N SER A 130 -1.24 5.17 5.25
CA SER A 130 -0.92 6.59 5.36
C SER A 130 -2.16 7.48 5.55
N SER A 131 -3.32 7.04 5.05
CA SER A 131 -4.53 7.87 4.95
C SER A 131 -5.51 7.60 6.08
N CYS A 132 -5.60 6.35 6.56
CA CYS A 132 -6.51 5.96 7.63
C CYS A 132 -5.87 6.15 9.01
N ASP A 133 -6.60 6.79 9.93
CA ASP A 133 -6.15 7.01 11.31
C ASP A 133 -6.22 5.77 12.19
N TRP A 134 -6.96 4.72 11.77
CA TRP A 134 -6.99 3.43 12.45
C TRP A 134 -5.58 2.85 12.66
N PHE A 135 -4.69 3.09 11.70
CA PHE A 135 -3.27 2.70 11.77
C PHE A 135 -2.44 3.65 12.64
N HIS A 136 -3.01 4.29 13.66
CA HIS A 136 -2.35 5.31 14.51
C HIS A 136 -1.01 4.86 15.13
N LEU A 137 -0.81 3.55 15.32
CA LEU A 137 0.45 2.97 15.80
C LEU A 137 1.58 2.99 14.75
N VAL A 138 1.26 3.22 13.48
CA VAL A 138 2.21 3.40 12.39
C VAL A 138 2.39 4.90 12.13
N ASP A 139 3.63 5.38 12.22
CA ASP A 139 4.02 6.73 11.81
C ASP A 139 3.85 6.86 10.28
N PRO A 140 2.99 7.78 9.80
CA PRO A 140 2.77 7.96 8.38
C PRO A 140 3.97 8.61 7.66
N LYS A 141 4.97 9.15 8.37
CA LYS A 141 6.15 9.77 7.73
C LYS A 141 6.98 8.75 6.94
N PRO A 142 7.49 7.63 7.51
CA PRO A 142 8.19 6.62 6.72
C PRO A 142 7.31 5.99 5.63
N VAL A 143 6.01 5.81 5.87
CA VAL A 143 5.08 5.27 4.86
C VAL A 143 5.02 6.18 3.63
N ARG A 144 4.86 7.49 3.84
CA ARG A 144 4.83 8.48 2.75
C ARG A 144 6.15 8.56 1.99
N GLU A 145 7.26 8.34 2.67
CA GLU A 145 8.58 8.29 2.02
C GLU A 145 8.69 7.07 1.09
N VAL A 146 8.22 5.90 1.51
CA VAL A 146 8.16 4.71 0.64
C VAL A 146 7.20 4.94 -0.55
N ILE A 147 6.04 5.59 -0.32
CA ILE A 147 5.12 5.97 -1.39
C ILE A 147 5.80 6.89 -2.41
N ARG A 148 6.59 7.88 -1.95
CA ARG A 148 7.35 8.80 -2.81
C ARG A 148 8.32 8.02 -3.71
N TYR A 149 9.15 7.16 -3.13
CA TYR A 149 10.08 6.34 -3.90
C TYR A 149 9.38 5.39 -4.87
N ARG A 150 8.26 4.78 -4.47
CA ARG A 150 7.47 3.96 -5.39
C ARG A 150 6.97 4.78 -6.58
N ASN A 151 6.48 5.99 -6.36
CA ASN A 151 6.00 6.85 -7.44
C ASN A 151 7.14 7.24 -8.39
N GLU A 152 8.31 7.59 -7.85
CA GLU A 152 9.52 7.86 -8.65
C GLU A 152 9.91 6.64 -9.49
N LEU A 153 9.92 5.45 -8.90
CA LEU A 153 10.24 4.20 -9.58
C LEU A 153 9.30 3.91 -10.75
N MET A 154 7.98 4.08 -10.53
CA MET A 154 6.96 3.83 -11.55
C MET A 154 6.92 4.89 -12.65
N HIS A 155 7.43 6.09 -12.37
CA HIS A 155 7.52 7.19 -13.35
C HIS A 155 8.90 7.31 -14.03
N SER A 156 9.85 6.42 -13.71
CA SER A 156 11.12 6.33 -14.43
C SER A 156 10.87 5.83 -15.86
N SER A 157 10.80 6.74 -16.83
CA SER A 157 10.48 6.45 -18.24
C SER A 157 11.44 5.47 -18.90
N ASP A 158 12.72 5.49 -18.49
CA ASP A 158 13.76 4.64 -19.08
C ASP A 158 13.96 3.33 -18.31
N PHE A 159 13.29 3.18 -17.16
CA PHE A 159 13.45 2.07 -16.21
C PHE A 159 14.85 1.99 -15.58
N HIS A 160 15.42 3.14 -15.20
CA HIS A 160 16.77 3.24 -14.63
C HIS A 160 16.71 3.95 -13.28
N VAL A 161 17.34 3.38 -12.25
CA VAL A 161 17.57 4.08 -10.98
C VAL A 161 19.02 3.89 -10.52
N SER A 162 19.61 4.98 -10.05
CA SER A 162 21.01 5.01 -9.63
C SER A 162 21.24 4.27 -8.31
N ASP A 163 22.50 3.93 -8.01
CA ASP A 163 22.86 3.31 -6.74
C ASP A 163 22.59 4.24 -5.54
N SER A 164 22.75 5.55 -5.70
CA SER A 164 22.45 6.53 -4.65
C SER A 164 20.96 6.52 -4.34
N TRP A 165 20.11 6.51 -5.38
CA TRP A 165 18.67 6.36 -5.23
C TRP A 165 18.31 5.06 -4.51
N MET A 166 18.91 3.93 -4.91
CA MET A 166 18.69 2.62 -4.26
C MET A 166 19.05 2.62 -2.77
N LYS A 167 20.13 3.28 -2.38
CA LYS A 167 20.55 3.40 -0.98
C LYS A 167 19.51 4.13 -0.15
N HIS A 168 18.96 5.23 -0.67
CA HIS A 168 17.94 5.99 0.03
C HIS A 168 16.59 5.26 0.06
N TYR A 169 16.20 4.63 -1.04
CA TYR A 169 15.01 3.78 -1.10
C TYR A 169 15.08 2.63 -0.08
N ASN A 170 16.21 1.93 0.00
CA ASN A 170 16.40 0.86 0.99
C ASN A 170 16.30 1.40 2.43
N SER A 171 16.86 2.58 2.68
CA SER A 171 16.75 3.22 3.99
C SER A 171 15.29 3.56 4.35
N ALA A 172 14.52 4.06 3.38
CA ALA A 172 13.10 4.34 3.55
C ALA A 172 12.28 3.06 3.83
N LEU A 173 12.54 1.98 3.08
CA LEU A 173 11.92 0.67 3.32
C LEU A 173 12.19 0.18 4.74
N ARG A 174 13.46 0.17 5.18
CA ARG A 174 13.84 -0.32 6.50
C ARG A 174 13.19 0.52 7.61
N ASN A 175 13.18 1.84 7.48
CA ASN A 175 12.52 2.72 8.45
C ASN A 175 11.01 2.46 8.57
N PHE A 176 10.35 2.05 7.48
CA PHE A 176 8.95 1.63 7.52
C PHE A 176 8.79 0.23 8.13
N ILE A 177 9.53 -0.76 7.64
CA ILE A 177 9.41 -2.17 8.06
C ILE A 177 9.67 -2.33 9.56
N LEU A 178 10.62 -1.57 10.12
CA LEU A 178 10.92 -1.58 11.55
C LEU A 178 9.71 -1.30 12.45
N GLN A 179 8.71 -0.55 11.96
CA GLN A 179 7.48 -0.26 12.69
C GLN A 179 6.52 -1.45 12.77
N LEU A 180 6.71 -2.45 11.92
CA LEU A 180 5.89 -3.65 11.81
C LEU A 180 6.69 -4.92 12.08
N ARG A 181 7.84 -4.83 12.75
CA ARG A 181 8.73 -5.98 13.00
C ARG A 181 8.06 -7.13 13.78
N ASP A 182 7.07 -6.80 14.61
CA ASP A 182 6.33 -7.78 15.42
C ASP A 182 5.20 -8.47 14.62
N VAL A 183 4.98 -8.06 13.37
CA VAL A 183 4.04 -8.68 12.43
C VAL A 183 4.78 -9.78 11.68
N ALA A 184 4.47 -11.05 11.95
CA ALA A 184 5.21 -12.19 11.42
C ALA A 184 5.40 -12.19 9.87
N PRO A 185 4.37 -11.92 9.05
CA PRO A 185 4.55 -11.79 7.59
C PRO A 185 5.51 -10.67 7.15
N MET A 186 5.65 -9.60 7.95
CA MET A 186 6.57 -8.51 7.68
C MET A 186 8.02 -8.88 7.98
N ALA A 187 8.27 -9.75 8.96
CA ALA A 187 9.60 -10.29 9.21
C ALA A 187 10.10 -11.13 8.02
N THR A 188 9.21 -11.94 7.41
CA THR A 188 9.53 -12.66 6.17
C THR A 188 9.82 -11.71 5.01
N ALA A 189 9.01 -10.66 4.85
CA ALA A 189 9.23 -9.64 3.82
C ALA A 189 10.58 -8.92 4.03
N GLU A 190 10.95 -8.62 5.28
CA GLU A 190 12.25 -8.03 5.61
C GLU A 190 13.40 -8.94 5.18
N GLU A 191 13.33 -10.23 5.49
CA GLU A 191 14.34 -11.20 5.09
C GLU A 191 14.49 -11.27 3.56
N GLN A 192 13.37 -11.37 2.84
CA GLN A 192 13.37 -11.40 1.37
C GLN A 192 13.96 -10.12 0.77
N ILE A 193 13.63 -8.95 1.31
CA ILE A 193 14.18 -7.65 0.87
C ILE A 193 15.70 -7.60 1.14
N ASN A 194 16.17 -8.10 2.27
CA ASN A 194 17.60 -8.14 2.60
C ASN A 194 18.38 -9.12 1.72
N GLN A 195 17.74 -10.16 1.19
CA GLN A 195 18.35 -11.11 0.25
C GLN A 195 18.45 -10.56 -1.17
N VAL A 196 17.70 -9.51 -1.52
CA VAL A 196 17.88 -8.82 -2.81
C VAL A 196 19.28 -8.21 -2.80
N PRO A 197 20.16 -8.51 -3.79
CA PRO A 197 21.51 -7.97 -3.82
C PRO A 197 21.46 -6.50 -4.25
N LEU A 198 21.09 -5.62 -3.32
CA LEU A 198 20.97 -4.17 -3.55
C LEU A 198 22.33 -3.50 -3.78
N PHE A 199 23.41 -4.20 -3.45
CA PHE A 199 24.78 -3.85 -3.79
C PHE A 199 25.51 -5.08 -4.32
N ILE A 200 26.09 -4.99 -5.53
CA ILE A 200 27.24 -5.82 -5.83
C ILE A 200 28.37 -5.15 -5.08
N SER A 201 28.82 -5.76 -3.98
CA SER A 201 30.13 -5.43 -3.44
C SER A 201 31.10 -5.67 -4.58
N THR A 202 31.65 -4.61 -5.16
CA THR A 202 32.87 -4.75 -5.94
C THR A 202 33.89 -5.25 -4.92
N ALA A 203 34.07 -6.57 -4.87
CA ALA A 203 35.25 -7.15 -4.31
C ALA A 203 36.41 -6.64 -5.16
N SER A 204 37.00 -5.52 -4.73
CA SER A 204 38.33 -5.12 -5.13
C SER A 204 39.28 -6.06 -4.41
N SER A 205 39.77 -7.08 -5.12
CA SER A 205 41.05 -7.76 -4.86
C SER A 205 41.46 -8.48 -6.14
#